data_AF-A0A9P3LJF1-F1
#
_entry.id   AF-A0A9P3LJF1-F1
#
_cell.length_a   1.000
_cell.length_b   1.000
_cell.length_c   1.000
_cell.angle_alpha   90.00
_cell.angle_beta   90.00
_cell.angle_gamma   90.00
#
_symmetry.space_group_name_H-M   'P 1'
#
loop_
_entity.id
_entity.type
_entity.pdbx_description
1 polymer ?
#
loop_
_entity_poly.entity_id
_entity_poly.type
_entity_poly.pdbx_seq_one_letter_code
_entity_poly.pdbx_strand_id
1 'polypeptide(L)'
;MAPTNKARAAGVSASSFFDLKAELAKKEEQFAKDKAAGKSTSLVERPDKKPSKWAKSNKGVNQRAARDVELEEVSRPTLEAARAALERKAQIYEKLAKGKSGGLNDKQYETLLVDFDSKPIGPYESDSDDVDESLTVPGPPGQDDDPVIEYEDEFGRLRTARRSEVPRHLLPSEHKDEEEEIDPYVIYNPVNHFPTYQPSEEKLKEIEESLLEENNPLNIHYDASRENRAKGAAFYQFSGDEETRKKQMEELLRAREETEKNRQEAGALDVRPGEVEGLATTEGPAGPAPPQKSRAQEKRKREIEERRRLLEAKRRKKASTANTPEPSGDFETPVFSMPMDDDEPGPPPPDKPARKVASASSDPFAALEARAASDKGKAQQPAKAVQDADAFLASLEQDMISKRKI
;
A
#
# COMPACT_ATOMS: atom_id res chain seq x y z
N MET A 1 23.12 -13.83 89.41
CA MET A 1 22.56 -12.48 89.57
C MET A 1 21.22 -12.44 88.83
N ALA A 2 20.13 -12.16 89.54
CA ALA A 2 18.79 -12.12 88.95
C ALA A 2 18.54 -10.75 88.28
N PRO A 3 17.85 -10.69 87.13
CA PRO A 3 17.53 -9.42 86.50
C PRO A 3 16.44 -8.70 87.30
N THR A 4 16.82 -7.55 87.87
CA THR A 4 15.96 -6.62 88.58
C THR A 4 15.16 -5.77 87.59
N ASN A 5 14.02 -6.25 87.11
CA ASN A 5 13.02 -5.40 86.45
C ASN A 5 11.61 -5.96 86.72
N LYS A 6 11.19 -5.86 88.00
CA LYS A 6 9.79 -6.03 88.41
C LYS A 6 9.24 -4.67 88.84
N ALA A 7 9.03 -3.79 87.88
CA ALA A 7 8.28 -2.56 88.12
C ALA A 7 7.73 -2.08 86.78
N ARG A 8 6.57 -2.61 86.36
CA ARG A 8 5.54 -1.97 85.49
C ARG A 8 4.29 -2.87 85.46
N ALA A 9 3.70 -3.09 86.62
CA ALA A 9 2.35 -3.64 86.72
C ALA A 9 1.53 -2.67 87.59
N ALA A 10 1.26 -1.49 87.03
CA ALA A 10 0.39 -0.50 87.64
C ALA A 10 -0.31 0.29 86.53
N GLY A 11 -1.62 0.08 86.38
CA GLY A 11 -2.55 0.92 85.62
C GLY A 11 -2.33 0.94 84.10
N VAL A 12 -3.24 0.32 83.35
CA VAL A 12 -3.29 0.50 81.89
C VAL A 12 -3.78 1.93 81.60
N SER A 13 -2.86 2.88 81.45
CA SER A 13 -3.18 4.24 81.00
C SER A 13 -3.16 4.31 79.47
N ALA A 14 -3.93 5.23 78.88
CA ALA A 14 -3.98 5.42 77.42
C ALA A 14 -2.58 5.64 76.81
N SER A 15 -1.66 6.27 77.56
CA SER A 15 -0.26 6.45 77.16
C SER A 15 0.52 5.13 77.02
N SER A 16 0.23 4.10 77.82
CA SER A 16 0.87 2.77 77.69
C SER A 16 0.41 2.04 76.43
N PHE A 17 -0.82 2.26 75.95
CA PHE A 17 -1.28 1.72 74.68
C PHE A 17 -0.56 2.36 73.48
N PHE A 18 -0.31 3.66 73.53
CA PHE A 18 0.47 4.34 72.49
C PHE A 18 1.93 3.87 72.48
N ASP A 19 2.52 3.63 73.64
CA ASP A 19 3.89 3.10 73.76
C ASP A 19 3.99 1.67 73.19
N LEU A 20 3.01 0.80 73.50
CA LEU A 20 2.92 -0.55 72.94
C LEU A 20 2.70 -0.53 71.42
N LYS A 21 1.87 0.40 70.93
CA LYS A 21 1.66 0.60 69.49
C LYS A 21 2.93 1.09 68.80
N ALA A 22 3.68 1.97 69.44
CA ALA A 22 4.97 2.44 68.93
C ALA A 22 6.03 1.32 68.91
N GLU A 23 6.08 0.48 69.95
CA GLU A 23 6.96 -0.69 69.96
C GLU A 23 6.57 -1.73 68.90
N LEU A 24 5.27 -1.98 68.69
CA LEU A 24 4.79 -2.87 67.63
C LEU A 24 5.17 -2.33 66.25
N ALA A 25 4.89 -1.06 65.97
CA ALA A 25 5.25 -0.44 64.70
C ALA A 25 6.77 -0.50 64.46
N LYS A 26 7.58 -0.26 65.49
CA LYS A 26 9.04 -0.38 65.42
C LYS A 26 9.49 -1.80 65.12
N LYS A 27 8.83 -2.82 65.67
CA LYS A 27 9.13 -4.24 65.39
C LYS A 27 8.64 -4.67 64.00
N GLU A 28 7.52 -4.15 63.53
CA GLU A 28 7.01 -4.37 62.18
C GLU A 28 7.94 -3.76 61.13
N GLU A 29 8.42 -2.53 61.33
CA GLU A 29 9.42 -1.91 60.46
C GLU A 29 10.75 -2.68 60.46
N GLN A 30 11.20 -3.14 61.63
CA GLN A 30 12.40 -3.98 61.73
C GLN A 30 12.19 -5.29 60.97
N PHE A 31 11.04 -5.92 61.11
CA PHE A 31 10.71 -7.15 60.38
C PHE A 31 10.60 -6.92 58.87
N ALA A 32 10.03 -5.80 58.43
CA ALA A 32 9.97 -5.43 57.01
C ALA A 32 11.37 -5.18 56.44
N LYS A 33 12.24 -4.49 57.20
CA LYS A 33 13.65 -4.26 56.83
C LYS A 33 14.44 -5.56 56.77
N ASP A 34 14.27 -6.44 57.76
CA ASP A 34 14.93 -7.74 57.79
C ASP A 34 14.42 -8.66 56.67
N LYS A 35 13.13 -8.61 56.34
CA LYS A 35 12.54 -9.34 55.22
C LYS A 35 13.04 -8.83 53.86
N ALA A 36 13.14 -7.52 53.68
CA ALA A 36 13.72 -6.91 52.48
C ALA A 36 15.23 -7.21 52.36
N ALA A 37 15.93 -7.31 53.48
CA ALA A 37 17.32 -7.75 53.56
C ALA A 37 17.50 -9.28 53.46
N GLY A 38 16.42 -10.05 53.22
CA GLY A 38 16.46 -11.50 53.04
C GLY A 38 16.66 -12.32 54.33
N LYS A 39 16.68 -11.68 55.50
CA LYS A 39 16.81 -12.31 56.82
C LYS A 39 15.42 -12.73 57.33
N SER A 40 14.76 -13.62 56.60
CA SER A 40 13.51 -14.20 57.06
C SER A 40 13.77 -15.10 58.26
N THR A 41 13.09 -14.84 59.37
CA THR A 41 13.20 -15.58 60.64
C THR A 41 12.55 -16.97 60.53
N SER A 42 13.17 -17.88 59.77
CA SER A 42 12.95 -19.32 59.94
C SER A 42 14.13 -20.06 59.32
N LEU A 43 14.72 -20.91 60.14
CA LEU A 43 15.85 -21.81 59.86
C LEU A 43 17.22 -21.21 60.20
N VAL A 44 17.75 -21.71 61.32
CA VAL A 44 19.17 -21.74 61.70
C VAL A 44 20.07 -21.74 60.46
N GLU A 45 20.78 -20.64 60.21
CA GLU A 45 21.85 -20.59 59.22
C GLU A 45 22.96 -21.55 59.67
N ARG A 46 22.98 -22.73 59.06
CA ARG A 46 24.16 -23.60 59.11
C ARG A 46 25.11 -23.10 58.03
N PRO A 47 26.38 -22.80 58.36
CA PRO A 47 27.34 -22.42 57.34
C PRO A 47 27.55 -23.58 56.35
N ASP A 48 27.57 -23.22 55.06
CA ASP A 48 28.17 -23.97 53.95
C ASP A 48 27.51 -25.30 53.52
N LYS A 49 26.19 -25.32 53.34
CA LYS A 49 25.56 -26.37 52.51
C LYS A 49 25.24 -25.83 51.11
N LYS A 50 25.98 -26.34 50.12
CA LYS A 50 25.74 -26.12 48.69
C LYS A 50 24.23 -26.23 48.39
N PRO A 51 23.64 -25.30 47.62
CA PRO A 51 22.21 -25.31 47.35
C PRO A 51 21.78 -26.66 46.77
N SER A 52 20.65 -27.15 47.27
CA SER A 52 20.07 -28.43 46.87
C SER A 52 19.96 -28.53 45.34
N LYS A 53 20.10 -29.74 44.77
CA LYS A 53 20.08 -29.92 43.30
C LYS A 53 18.79 -29.39 42.65
N TRP A 54 17.69 -29.34 43.39
CA TRP A 54 16.40 -28.76 42.96
C TRP A 54 16.35 -27.23 42.99
N ALA A 55 17.26 -26.56 43.69
CA ALA A 55 17.40 -25.10 43.68
C ALA A 55 18.26 -24.59 42.51
N LYS A 56 18.84 -25.48 41.70
CA LYS A 56 19.56 -25.10 40.47
C LYS A 56 18.54 -24.84 39.37
N SER A 57 18.42 -23.60 38.92
CA SER A 57 17.61 -23.29 37.74
C SER A 57 18.19 -23.97 36.50
N ASN A 58 17.31 -24.34 35.56
CA ASN A 58 17.75 -24.96 34.31
C ASN A 58 18.62 -23.98 33.52
N LYS A 59 19.67 -24.49 32.88
CA LYS A 59 20.61 -23.68 32.08
C LYS A 59 19.83 -22.90 31.00
N GLY A 60 20.00 -21.57 31.01
CA GLY A 60 19.37 -20.67 30.03
C GLY A 60 17.94 -20.24 30.36
N VAL A 61 17.36 -20.61 31.50
CA VAL A 61 16.04 -20.07 31.93
C VAL A 61 16.13 -18.57 32.19
N ASN A 62 17.16 -18.12 32.93
CA ASN A 62 17.36 -16.69 33.19
C ASN A 62 17.63 -15.91 31.89
N GLN A 63 18.30 -16.53 30.92
CA GLN A 63 18.55 -15.91 29.60
C GLN A 63 17.28 -15.82 28.76
N ARG A 64 16.41 -16.83 28.79
CA ARG A 64 15.08 -16.75 28.15
C ARG A 64 14.21 -15.70 28.84
N ALA A 65 14.14 -15.71 30.17
CA ALA A 65 13.38 -14.72 30.93
C ALA A 65 13.88 -13.29 30.67
N ALA A 66 15.19 -13.06 30.60
CA ALA A 66 15.76 -11.76 30.24
C ALA A 66 15.37 -11.35 28.82
N ARG A 67 15.42 -12.27 27.85
CA ARG A 67 14.99 -12.01 26.47
C ARG A 67 13.49 -11.70 26.38
N ASP A 68 12.65 -12.39 27.14
CA ASP A 68 11.20 -12.16 27.17
C ASP A 68 10.90 -10.75 27.72
N VAL A 69 11.63 -10.32 28.76
CA VAL A 69 11.53 -8.95 29.30
C VAL A 69 12.01 -7.91 28.27
N GLU A 70 13.12 -8.14 27.58
CA GLU A 70 13.61 -7.24 26.52
C GLU A 70 12.60 -7.12 25.36
N LEU A 71 11.97 -8.23 24.95
CA LEU A 71 10.93 -8.21 23.90
C LEU A 71 9.67 -7.48 24.35
N GLU A 72 9.25 -7.66 25.61
CA GLU A 72 8.17 -6.88 26.19
C GLU A 72 8.51 -5.38 26.21
N GLU A 73 9.71 -5.02 26.66
CA GLU A 73 10.18 -3.62 26.70
C GLU A 73 10.30 -2.98 25.32
N VAL A 74 10.58 -3.74 24.26
CA VAL A 74 10.56 -3.23 22.87
C VAL A 74 9.13 -3.10 22.34
N SER A 75 8.21 -3.99 22.75
CA SER A 75 6.80 -3.95 22.34
C SER A 75 5.97 -2.91 23.10
N ARG A 76 6.29 -2.62 24.37
CA ARG A 76 5.59 -1.62 25.19
C ARG A 76 5.60 -0.22 24.59
N PRO A 77 6.71 0.38 24.11
CA PRO A 77 6.68 1.71 23.53
C PRO A 77 5.85 1.75 22.24
N THR A 78 5.78 0.65 21.49
CA THR A 78 4.92 0.58 20.30
C THR A 78 3.45 0.43 20.65
N LEU A 79 3.11 -0.36 21.69
CA LEU A 79 1.73 -0.51 22.17
C LEU A 79 1.22 0.74 22.91
N GLU A 80 2.06 1.35 23.75
CA GLU A 80 1.74 2.60 24.45
C GLU A 80 1.59 3.75 23.47
N ALA A 81 2.47 3.87 22.46
CA ALA A 81 2.31 4.86 21.40
C ALA A 81 1.03 4.63 20.58
N ALA A 82 0.73 3.38 20.23
CA ALA A 82 -0.52 3.04 19.53
C ALA A 82 -1.75 3.37 20.38
N ARG A 83 -1.72 3.06 21.68
CA ARG A 83 -2.79 3.38 22.62
C ARG A 83 -2.98 4.89 22.77
N ALA A 84 -1.91 5.65 22.96
CA ALA A 84 -1.96 7.11 23.04
C ALA A 84 -2.53 7.73 21.74
N ALA A 85 -2.17 7.19 20.58
CA ALA A 85 -2.72 7.63 19.31
C ALA A 85 -4.22 7.31 19.18
N LEU A 86 -4.67 6.16 19.68
CA LEU A 86 -6.09 5.79 19.70
C LEU A 86 -6.89 6.64 20.68
N GLU A 87 -6.34 6.91 21.87
CA GLU A 87 -6.96 7.79 22.87
C GLU A 87 -7.14 9.21 22.30
N ARG A 88 -6.12 9.77 21.64
CA ARG A 88 -6.23 11.06 20.94
C ARG A 88 -7.31 11.06 19.86
N LYS A 89 -7.38 10.00 19.04
CA LYS A 89 -8.41 9.88 18.00
C LYS A 89 -9.81 9.75 18.58
N ALA A 90 -9.97 9.03 19.69
CA ALA A 90 -11.23 8.89 20.41
C ALA A 90 -11.70 10.26 20.93
N GLN A 91 -10.81 11.03 21.56
CA GLN A 91 -11.12 12.39 22.03
C GLN A 91 -11.56 13.32 20.88
N ILE A 92 -10.88 13.28 19.73
CA ILE A 92 -11.28 14.07 18.56
C ILE A 92 -12.66 13.62 18.06
N TYR A 93 -12.89 12.31 17.96
CA TYR A 93 -14.17 11.76 17.53
C TYR A 93 -15.33 12.17 18.44
N GLU A 94 -15.15 12.10 19.76
CA GLU A 94 -16.16 12.55 20.74
C GLU A 94 -16.47 14.04 20.60
N LYS A 95 -15.46 14.88 20.35
CA LYS A 95 -15.64 16.32 20.10
C LYS A 95 -16.42 16.55 18.80
N LEU A 96 -16.08 15.86 17.71
CA LEU A 96 -16.77 15.95 16.43
C LEU A 96 -18.22 15.46 16.51
N ALA A 97 -18.45 14.35 17.22
CA ALA A 97 -19.79 13.82 17.47
C ALA A 97 -20.66 14.80 18.29
N LYS A 98 -20.04 15.56 19.20
CA LYS A 98 -20.69 16.66 19.95
C LYS A 98 -20.87 17.95 19.13
N GLY A 99 -20.49 17.98 17.85
CA GLY A 99 -20.58 19.17 16.98
C GLY A 99 -19.52 20.25 17.25
N LYS A 100 -18.48 19.93 18.03
CA LYS A 100 -17.31 20.79 18.26
C LYS A 100 -16.28 20.56 17.15
N SER A 101 -15.38 21.50 16.92
CA SER A 101 -14.41 21.41 15.82
C SER A 101 -13.35 20.30 15.98
N GLY A 102 -13.12 19.82 17.20
CA GLY A 102 -12.11 18.79 17.47
C GLY A 102 -10.66 19.22 17.20
N GLY A 103 -10.42 20.50 16.90
CA GLY A 103 -9.11 21.08 16.61
C GLY A 103 -8.69 20.91 15.15
N LEU A 104 -9.57 20.38 14.30
CA LEU A 104 -9.32 20.22 12.88
C LEU A 104 -9.53 21.55 12.14
N ASN A 105 -8.83 21.68 11.02
CA ASN A 105 -9.14 22.71 10.02
C ASN A 105 -10.33 22.28 9.16
N ASP A 106 -11.03 23.22 8.54
CA ASP A 106 -12.21 22.95 7.71
C ASP A 106 -11.87 21.98 6.57
N LYS A 107 -10.71 22.19 5.91
CA LYS A 107 -10.16 21.26 4.91
C LYS A 107 -9.92 19.85 5.47
N GLN A 108 -9.43 19.74 6.70
CA GLN A 108 -9.21 18.42 7.32
C GLN A 108 -10.53 17.75 7.66
N TYR A 109 -11.53 18.52 8.10
CA TYR A 109 -12.87 18.02 8.35
C TYR A 109 -13.53 17.51 7.06
N GLU A 110 -13.43 18.24 5.95
CA GLU A 110 -13.96 17.84 4.64
C GLU A 110 -13.32 16.55 4.10
N THR A 111 -12.07 16.26 4.46
CA THR A 111 -11.42 14.98 4.12
C THR A 111 -11.97 13.79 4.92
N LEU A 112 -12.73 14.03 6.00
CA LEU A 112 -13.33 12.97 6.78
C LEU A 112 -14.45 12.31 5.96
N LEU A 113 -14.36 10.98 5.85
CA LEU A 113 -15.38 10.18 5.16
C LEU A 113 -16.69 10.06 5.95
N VAL A 114 -16.67 10.47 7.22
CA VAL A 114 -17.83 10.46 8.11
C VAL A 114 -18.37 11.87 8.16
N ASP A 115 -19.60 12.03 7.72
CA ASP A 115 -20.38 13.25 7.94
C ASP A 115 -20.97 13.20 9.35
N PHE A 116 -20.44 14.06 10.23
CA PHE A 116 -20.89 14.17 11.61
C PHE A 116 -22.15 15.04 11.74
N ASP A 117 -22.48 15.85 10.73
CA ASP A 117 -23.59 16.80 10.78
C ASP A 117 -24.91 16.18 10.33
N SER A 118 -24.86 15.20 9.41
CA SER A 118 -26.08 14.51 8.94
C SER A 118 -26.62 13.46 9.90
N LYS A 119 -25.84 13.06 10.91
CA LYS A 119 -26.29 12.15 11.96
C LYS A 119 -26.75 12.96 13.17
N PRO A 120 -28.06 13.25 13.31
CA PRO A 120 -28.56 13.62 14.62
C PRO A 120 -28.26 12.45 15.57
N ILE A 121 -27.64 12.78 16.70
CA ILE A 121 -27.47 11.91 17.87
C ILE A 121 -28.74 11.07 18.00
N GLY A 122 -28.62 9.76 17.74
CA GLY A 122 -29.80 8.90 17.67
C GLY A 122 -30.57 8.95 18.99
N PRO A 123 -31.89 8.65 19.01
CA PRO A 123 -32.72 8.68 20.23
C PRO A 123 -32.24 7.79 21.39
N TYR A 124 -31.18 7.01 21.18
CA TYR A 124 -30.59 6.05 22.12
C TYR A 124 -29.25 6.48 22.70
N GLU A 125 -28.66 7.59 22.23
CA GLU A 125 -27.56 8.22 22.96
C GLU A 125 -28.20 9.09 24.04
N SER A 126 -28.25 8.52 25.23
CA SER A 126 -28.67 9.21 26.44
C SER A 126 -27.83 10.46 26.60
N ASP A 127 -28.46 11.64 26.48
CA ASP A 127 -27.95 12.96 26.90
C ASP A 127 -27.65 13.03 28.43
N SER A 128 -27.48 11.87 29.05
CA SER A 128 -27.19 11.66 30.46
C SER A 128 -25.83 11.00 30.69
N ASP A 129 -25.02 10.80 29.64
CA ASP A 129 -23.58 10.57 29.81
C ASP A 129 -22.86 11.93 29.94
N ASP A 130 -23.39 12.75 30.86
CA ASP A 130 -22.72 13.89 31.47
C ASP A 130 -21.60 13.30 32.35
N VAL A 131 -20.61 12.69 31.67
CA VAL A 131 -19.37 12.20 32.26
C VAL A 131 -18.78 13.44 32.89
N ASP A 132 -18.83 13.49 34.22
CA ASP A 132 -18.37 14.62 35.01
C ASP A 132 -16.95 14.99 34.59
N GLU A 133 -16.83 16.00 33.72
CA GLU A 133 -15.57 16.45 33.17
C GLU A 133 -14.64 16.96 34.29
N SER A 134 -15.19 17.22 35.50
CA SER A 134 -14.41 17.54 36.69
C SER A 134 -13.67 16.35 37.32
N LEU A 135 -14.07 15.11 37.00
CA LEU A 135 -13.31 13.91 37.38
C LEU A 135 -12.09 13.67 36.49
N THR A 136 -12.09 14.25 35.28
CA THR A 136 -10.93 14.20 34.39
C THR A 136 -9.87 15.16 34.94
N VAL A 137 -8.80 14.60 35.51
CA VAL A 137 -7.65 15.39 35.99
C VAL A 137 -7.11 16.19 34.80
N PRO A 138 -7.01 17.53 34.89
CA PRO A 138 -6.40 18.34 33.85
C PRO A 138 -5.02 17.81 33.54
N GLY A 139 -4.83 17.37 32.29
CA GLY A 139 -3.52 16.95 31.80
C GLY A 139 -2.51 18.09 31.90
N PRO A 140 -1.20 17.78 31.93
CA PRO A 140 -0.16 18.81 31.92
C PRO A 140 -0.35 19.74 30.69
N PRO A 141 -0.26 21.07 30.85
CA PRO A 141 -0.67 22.07 29.86
C PRO A 141 0.28 22.22 28.65
N GLY A 142 0.78 21.11 28.09
CA GLY A 142 1.74 21.13 26.98
C GLY A 142 1.64 19.94 26.03
N GLN A 143 0.52 19.21 26.02
CA GLN A 143 0.35 18.05 25.15
C GLN A 143 -0.69 18.24 24.05
N ASP A 144 -1.45 19.33 24.11
CA ASP A 144 -2.45 19.69 23.11
C ASP A 144 -1.93 20.92 22.37
N ASP A 145 -1.53 20.73 21.10
CA ASP A 145 -1.19 21.79 20.14
C ASP A 145 -2.46 22.57 19.72
N ASP A 146 -3.32 22.91 20.68
CA ASP A 146 -4.64 23.49 20.46
C ASP A 146 -4.63 24.99 20.82
N PRO A 147 -4.64 25.90 19.83
CA PRO A 147 -4.59 27.34 20.07
C PRO A 147 -5.87 27.84 20.76
N VAL A 148 -5.73 28.80 21.66
CA VAL A 148 -6.89 29.55 22.21
C VAL A 148 -7.30 30.59 21.19
N ILE A 149 -8.57 30.58 20.77
CA ILE A 149 -9.14 31.47 19.76
C ILE A 149 -10.31 32.26 20.38
N GLU A 150 -10.48 33.48 19.90
CA GLU A 150 -11.64 34.32 20.20
C GLU A 150 -12.74 34.02 19.17
N TYR A 151 -13.93 33.68 19.63
CA TYR A 151 -15.09 33.43 18.76
C TYR A 151 -16.31 34.22 19.25
N GLU A 152 -17.21 34.51 18.33
CA GLU A 152 -18.48 35.15 18.63
C GLU A 152 -19.51 34.07 18.96
N ASP A 153 -20.04 34.10 20.18
CA ASP A 153 -21.16 33.25 20.63
C ASP A 153 -22.46 33.64 19.89
N GLU A 154 -23.48 32.78 19.90
CA GLU A 154 -24.78 33.00 19.24
C GLU A 154 -25.47 34.31 19.69
N PHE A 155 -25.09 34.83 20.85
CA PHE A 155 -25.57 36.08 21.43
C PHE A 155 -24.74 37.33 21.06
N GLY A 156 -23.79 37.20 20.11
CA GLY A 156 -22.92 38.30 19.68
C GLY A 156 -21.85 38.70 20.70
N ARG A 157 -21.53 37.81 21.64
CA ARG A 157 -20.51 38.06 22.68
C ARG A 157 -19.20 37.40 22.28
N LEU A 158 -18.09 38.13 22.38
CA LEU A 158 -16.76 37.55 22.20
C LEU A 158 -16.40 36.69 23.41
N ARG A 159 -16.12 35.41 23.16
CA ARG A 159 -15.66 34.43 24.15
C ARG A 159 -14.32 33.86 23.71
N THR A 160 -13.50 33.49 24.69
CA THR A 160 -12.23 32.81 24.45
C THR A 160 -12.37 31.33 24.80
N ALA A 161 -11.99 30.44 23.89
CA ALA A 161 -11.92 29.00 24.15
C ALA A 161 -10.81 28.37 23.30
N ARG A 162 -10.45 27.12 23.62
CA ARG A 162 -9.56 26.32 22.79
C ARG A 162 -10.24 26.03 21.45
N ARG A 163 -9.51 26.07 20.33
CA ARG A 163 -10.09 25.85 19.00
C ARG A 163 -10.90 24.57 18.95
N SER A 164 -10.41 23.47 19.56
CA SER A 164 -11.13 22.19 19.56
C SER A 164 -12.46 22.16 20.30
N GLU A 165 -12.70 23.11 21.19
CA GLU A 165 -13.93 23.22 21.97
C GLU A 165 -14.95 24.17 21.34
N VAL A 166 -14.50 25.05 20.45
CA VAL A 166 -15.38 25.99 19.74
C VAL A 166 -16.35 25.20 18.85
N PRO A 167 -17.67 25.47 18.92
CA PRO A 167 -18.64 24.92 17.99
C PRO A 167 -18.25 25.23 16.54
N ARG A 168 -18.37 24.24 15.65
CA ARG A 168 -17.85 24.34 14.28
C ARG A 168 -18.42 25.53 13.51
N HIS A 169 -19.71 25.79 13.65
CA HIS A 169 -20.40 26.89 12.97
C HIS A 169 -20.04 28.30 13.51
N LEU A 170 -19.36 28.38 14.67
CA LEU A 170 -18.88 29.64 15.26
C LEU A 170 -17.40 29.88 14.99
N LEU A 171 -16.70 28.93 14.34
CA LEU A 171 -15.32 29.16 13.96
C LEU A 171 -15.25 30.28 12.92
N PRO A 172 -14.23 31.15 13.01
CA PRO A 172 -13.93 32.09 11.93
C PRO A 172 -13.56 31.30 10.67
N SER A 173 -14.49 31.19 9.72
CA SER A 173 -14.22 30.60 8.41
C SER A 173 -13.43 31.62 7.58
N GLU A 174 -12.23 31.22 7.13
CA GLU A 174 -11.41 32.02 6.21
C GLU A 174 -12.13 32.21 4.86
N HIS A 175 -13.03 31.28 4.52
CA HIS A 175 -13.92 31.30 3.37
C HIS A 175 -15.33 31.78 3.74
N LYS A 176 -15.46 32.86 4.53
CA LYS A 176 -16.66 33.69 4.40
C LYS A 176 -16.56 34.32 3.03
N ASP A 177 -17.02 33.54 2.05
CA ASP A 177 -17.16 33.92 0.68
C ASP A 177 -17.70 35.33 0.66
N GLU A 178 -16.98 36.19 -0.05
CA GLU A 178 -17.54 37.39 -0.62
C GLU A 178 -18.87 36.95 -1.24
N GLU A 179 -19.97 37.16 -0.52
CA GLU A 179 -21.30 37.05 -1.09
C GLU A 179 -21.30 38.09 -2.20
N GLU A 180 -20.89 37.67 -3.40
CA GLU A 180 -21.12 38.44 -4.60
C GLU A 180 -22.62 38.76 -4.55
N GLU A 181 -22.92 40.05 -4.44
CA GLU A 181 -24.27 40.60 -4.42
C GLU A 181 -24.97 40.25 -5.74
N ILE A 182 -25.36 39.00 -5.91
CA ILE A 182 -26.23 38.57 -6.99
C ILE A 182 -27.63 38.94 -6.53
N ASP A 183 -28.10 40.09 -7.01
CA ASP A 183 -29.46 40.58 -6.78
C ASP A 183 -30.48 39.44 -7.02
N PRO A 184 -31.15 38.93 -5.97
CA PRO A 184 -32.08 37.81 -6.09
C PRO A 184 -33.27 38.09 -7.01
N TYR A 185 -33.50 39.34 -7.41
CA TYR A 185 -34.68 39.76 -8.15
C TYR A 185 -34.48 39.94 -9.66
N VAL A 186 -33.25 39.81 -10.17
CA VAL A 186 -32.98 40.06 -11.60
C VAL A 186 -32.61 38.78 -12.34
N ILE A 187 -33.63 38.07 -12.82
CA ILE A 187 -33.47 36.93 -13.73
C ILE A 187 -33.27 37.47 -15.15
N TYR A 188 -32.02 37.67 -15.55
CA TYR A 188 -31.70 37.90 -16.97
C TYR A 188 -31.81 36.58 -17.72
N ASN A 189 -32.86 36.42 -18.54
CA ASN A 189 -32.98 35.28 -19.45
C ASN A 189 -32.69 35.76 -20.89
N PRO A 190 -31.47 35.59 -21.42
CA PRO A 190 -31.18 35.91 -22.81
C PRO A 190 -31.94 34.94 -23.73
N VAL A 191 -32.58 35.47 -24.77
CA VAL A 191 -33.22 34.65 -25.81
C VAL A 191 -32.13 33.77 -26.46
N ASN A 192 -32.28 32.44 -26.37
CA ASN A 192 -31.32 31.39 -26.77
C ASN A 192 -30.22 31.01 -25.75
N HIS A 193 -30.33 31.42 -24.48
CA HIS A 193 -29.43 30.91 -23.43
C HIS A 193 -29.83 29.48 -23.03
N PHE A 194 -29.19 28.50 -23.65
CA PHE A 194 -29.14 27.15 -23.09
C PHE A 194 -28.04 27.17 -22.02
N PRO A 195 -28.33 26.92 -20.73
CA PRO A 195 -27.34 26.96 -19.67
C PRO A 195 -26.41 25.74 -19.80
N THR A 196 -25.46 25.82 -20.72
CA THR A 196 -24.29 24.94 -20.71
C THR A 196 -23.31 25.55 -19.73
N TYR A 197 -23.00 24.84 -18.64
CA TYR A 197 -21.99 25.27 -17.69
C TYR A 197 -20.66 25.49 -18.43
N GLN A 198 -20.26 26.75 -18.53
CA GLN A 198 -18.95 27.17 -18.99
C GLN A 198 -18.24 27.71 -17.73
N PRO A 199 -17.30 26.95 -17.14
CA PRO A 199 -16.51 27.46 -16.04
C PRO A 199 -15.84 28.78 -16.46
N SER A 200 -15.89 29.79 -15.59
CA SER A 200 -15.13 31.03 -15.80
C SER A 200 -13.63 30.73 -15.87
N GLU A 201 -12.86 31.57 -16.56
CA GLU A 201 -11.40 31.39 -16.65
C GLU A 201 -10.74 31.39 -15.26
N GLU A 202 -11.31 32.12 -14.31
CA GLU A 202 -10.90 32.15 -12.91
C GLU A 202 -11.16 30.80 -12.24
N LYS A 203 -12.35 30.19 -12.45
CA LYS A 203 -12.63 28.84 -11.95
C LYS A 203 -11.74 27.78 -12.58
N LEU A 204 -11.42 27.91 -13.88
CA LEU A 204 -10.47 26.99 -14.52
C LEU A 204 -9.07 27.10 -13.92
N LYS A 205 -8.60 28.33 -13.64
CA LYS A 205 -7.32 28.57 -12.99
C LYS A 205 -7.31 28.08 -11.56
N GLU A 206 -8.38 28.30 -10.80
CA GLU A 206 -8.50 27.79 -9.43
C GLU A 206 -8.52 26.25 -9.40
N ILE A 207 -9.26 25.62 -10.33
CA ILE A 207 -9.24 24.17 -10.50
C ILE A 207 -7.83 23.70 -10.88
N GLU A 208 -7.18 24.35 -11.83
CA GLU A 208 -5.81 24.04 -12.24
C GLU A 208 -4.83 24.20 -11.06
N GLU A 209 -4.90 25.30 -10.32
CA GLU A 209 -4.08 25.60 -9.14
C GLU A 209 -4.31 24.62 -7.99
N SER A 210 -5.55 24.16 -7.79
CA SER A 210 -5.89 23.13 -6.80
C SER A 210 -5.44 21.73 -7.23
N LEU A 211 -5.41 21.45 -8.54
CA LEU A 211 -4.96 20.19 -9.12
C LEU A 211 -3.44 20.15 -9.32
N LEU A 212 -2.78 21.30 -9.40
CA LEU A 212 -1.33 21.39 -9.43
C LEU A 212 -0.79 20.75 -8.16
N GLU A 213 0.02 19.71 -8.36
CA GLU A 213 0.56 18.84 -7.31
C GLU A 213 1.31 19.63 -6.21
N GLU A 214 1.77 20.84 -6.53
CA GLU A 214 2.47 21.76 -5.63
C GLU A 214 1.57 22.33 -4.51
N ASN A 215 0.26 22.48 -4.76
CA ASN A 215 -0.71 23.01 -3.78
C ASN A 215 -1.52 21.93 -3.08
N ASN A 216 -1.37 20.66 -3.45
CA ASN A 216 -2.07 19.58 -2.77
C ASN A 216 -1.40 19.36 -1.39
N PRO A 217 -2.06 19.72 -0.27
CA PRO A 217 -1.46 19.59 1.06
C PRO A 217 -1.26 18.12 1.47
N LEU A 218 -1.79 17.19 0.69
CA LEU A 218 -1.69 15.75 0.86
C LEU A 218 -0.86 15.15 -0.26
N ASN A 219 0.41 15.57 -0.39
CA ASN A 219 1.38 14.88 -1.24
C ASN A 219 1.75 13.46 -0.71
N ILE A 220 0.74 12.74 -0.23
CA ILE A 220 0.79 11.38 0.26
C ILE A 220 0.43 10.51 -0.94
N HIS A 221 1.45 10.25 -1.75
CA HIS A 221 1.35 9.30 -2.85
C HIS A 221 0.94 7.92 -2.33
N TYR A 222 0.15 7.21 -3.13
CA TYR A 222 -0.25 5.85 -2.80
C TYR A 222 0.96 4.92 -2.69
N ASP A 223 1.19 4.39 -1.49
CA ASP A 223 2.22 3.41 -1.20
C ASP A 223 1.60 2.02 -1.16
N ALA A 224 1.81 1.23 -2.22
CA ALA A 224 1.25 -0.11 -2.27
C ALA A 224 1.96 -1.09 -1.33
N SER A 225 3.06 -0.73 -0.66
CA SER A 225 3.65 -1.60 0.39
C SER A 225 2.68 -1.83 1.56
N ARG A 226 1.74 -0.90 1.76
CA ARG A 226 0.72 -0.94 2.82
C ARG A 226 -0.57 -1.66 2.39
N GLU A 227 -0.67 -2.08 1.13
CA GLU A 227 -1.85 -2.75 0.61
C GLU A 227 -1.72 -4.27 0.74
N ASN A 228 -2.75 -4.90 1.32
CA ASN A 228 -2.80 -6.36 1.52
C ASN A 228 -3.48 -7.12 0.36
N ARG A 229 -3.92 -6.44 -0.70
CA ARG A 229 -4.61 -7.06 -1.84
C ARG A 229 -3.62 -7.70 -2.81
N ALA A 230 -4.07 -8.73 -3.51
CA ALA A 230 -3.34 -9.27 -4.65
C ALA A 230 -3.30 -8.25 -5.80
N LYS A 231 -2.10 -7.89 -6.23
CA LYS A 231 -1.87 -6.94 -7.30
C LYS A 231 -1.82 -7.67 -8.65
N GLY A 232 -2.34 -7.03 -9.70
CA GLY A 232 -2.35 -7.61 -11.05
C GLY A 232 -0.95 -7.67 -11.68
N ALA A 233 -0.83 -8.42 -12.78
CA ALA A 233 0.44 -8.59 -13.50
C ALA A 233 1.02 -7.28 -14.08
N ALA A 234 0.19 -6.27 -14.29
CA ALA A 234 0.58 -4.94 -14.78
C ALA A 234 0.78 -3.91 -13.65
N PHE A 235 0.93 -4.37 -12.40
CA PHE A 235 1.14 -3.47 -11.28
C PHE A 235 2.57 -2.88 -11.29
N TYR A 236 2.67 -1.56 -11.20
CA TYR A 236 3.92 -0.82 -11.10
C TYR A 236 3.89 0.11 -9.88
N GLN A 237 4.85 -0.03 -8.97
CA GLN A 237 4.97 0.85 -7.79
C GLN A 237 5.88 2.02 -8.11
N PHE A 238 5.35 3.24 -8.00
CA PHE A 238 6.17 4.44 -8.08
C PHE A 238 6.99 4.65 -6.80
N SER A 239 8.14 5.30 -6.95
CA SER A 239 8.94 5.76 -5.83
C SER A 239 8.17 6.82 -5.02
N GLY A 240 8.50 6.92 -3.72
CA GLY A 240 8.00 7.98 -2.85
C GLY A 240 8.67 9.33 -3.11
N ASP A 241 9.88 9.35 -3.71
CA ASP A 241 10.59 10.58 -4.01
C ASP A 241 10.05 11.20 -5.31
N GLU A 242 9.54 12.44 -5.24
CA GLU A 242 8.85 13.14 -6.34
C GLU A 242 9.66 13.17 -7.64
N GLU A 243 10.95 13.49 -7.59
CA GLU A 243 11.78 13.56 -8.79
C GLU A 243 11.91 12.21 -9.49
N THR A 244 12.09 11.15 -8.72
CA THR A 244 12.22 9.79 -9.26
C THR A 244 10.88 9.29 -9.77
N ARG A 245 9.78 9.63 -9.09
CA ARG A 245 8.43 9.35 -9.55
C ARG A 245 8.12 10.05 -10.87
N LYS A 246 8.45 11.33 -11.00
CA LYS A 246 8.27 12.10 -12.26
C LYS A 246 9.02 11.43 -13.41
N LYS A 247 10.29 11.04 -13.20
CA LYS A 247 11.08 10.28 -14.19
C LYS A 247 10.42 8.95 -14.57
N GLN A 248 9.92 8.19 -13.60
CA GLN A 248 9.20 6.93 -13.85
C GLN A 248 7.89 7.16 -14.62
N MET A 249 7.17 8.25 -14.35
CA MET A 249 5.97 8.61 -15.11
C MET A 249 6.31 8.99 -16.56
N GLU A 250 7.36 9.78 -16.77
CA GLU A 250 7.85 10.12 -18.11
C GLU A 250 8.30 8.87 -18.90
N GLU A 251 8.97 7.92 -18.25
CA GLU A 251 9.36 6.67 -18.87
C GLU A 251 8.15 5.84 -19.32
N LEU A 252 7.12 5.72 -18.47
CA LEU A 252 5.89 5.02 -18.82
C LEU A 252 5.12 5.73 -19.94
N LEU A 253 5.12 7.06 -19.98
CA LEU A 253 4.53 7.82 -21.08
C LEU A 253 5.27 7.56 -22.40
N ARG A 254 6.61 7.52 -22.38
CA ARG A 254 7.40 7.16 -23.57
C ARG A 254 7.12 5.74 -24.04
N ALA A 255 7.09 4.78 -23.12
CA ALA A 255 6.75 3.40 -23.44
C ALA A 255 5.34 3.30 -24.06
N ARG A 256 4.37 4.07 -23.52
CA ARG A 256 3.04 4.17 -24.09
C ARG A 256 3.07 4.73 -25.52
N GLU A 257 3.75 5.86 -25.75
CA GLU A 257 3.87 6.44 -27.10
C GLU A 257 4.52 5.49 -28.10
N GLU A 258 5.55 4.76 -27.70
CA GLU A 258 6.19 3.74 -28.53
C GLU A 258 5.23 2.60 -28.86
N THR A 259 4.46 2.12 -27.88
CA THR A 259 3.45 1.07 -28.11
C THR A 259 2.31 1.56 -29.00
N GLU A 260 1.86 2.80 -28.83
CA GLU A 260 0.83 3.43 -29.68
C GLU A 260 1.32 3.58 -31.12
N LYS A 261 2.56 4.04 -31.33
CA LYS A 261 3.18 4.11 -32.66
C LYS A 261 3.31 2.73 -33.30
N ASN A 262 3.86 1.75 -32.59
CA ASN A 262 3.98 0.38 -33.08
C ASN A 262 2.62 -0.24 -33.43
N ARG A 263 1.60 0.07 -32.63
CA ARG A 263 0.22 -0.39 -32.82
C ARG A 263 -0.43 0.26 -34.06
N GLN A 264 -0.22 1.56 -34.27
CA GLN A 264 -0.62 2.27 -35.48
C GLN A 264 0.08 1.72 -36.73
N GLU A 265 1.40 1.48 -36.65
CA GLU A 265 2.19 0.89 -37.74
C GLU A 265 1.76 -0.55 -38.07
N ALA A 266 1.39 -1.33 -37.06
CA ALA A 266 0.84 -2.67 -37.22
C ALA A 266 -0.62 -2.68 -37.72
N GLY A 267 -1.27 -1.51 -37.81
CA GLY A 267 -2.65 -1.36 -38.26
C GLY A 267 -3.70 -1.82 -37.25
N ALA A 268 -3.32 -2.02 -35.98
CA ALA A 268 -4.21 -2.42 -34.90
C ALA A 268 -4.74 -1.17 -34.19
N LEU A 269 -5.60 -0.39 -34.84
CA LEU A 269 -6.12 0.84 -34.23
C LEU A 269 -6.85 0.53 -32.91
N ASP A 270 -6.55 1.30 -31.86
CA ASP A 270 -7.27 1.21 -30.60
C ASP A 270 -8.70 1.71 -30.81
N VAL A 271 -9.61 0.75 -30.86
CA VAL A 271 -11.04 0.99 -30.96
C VAL A 271 -11.49 1.56 -29.62
N ARG A 272 -12.16 2.72 -29.63
CA ARG A 272 -12.72 3.29 -28.41
C ARG A 272 -13.77 2.33 -27.86
N PRO A 273 -13.89 2.15 -26.52
CA PRO A 273 -14.92 1.29 -25.95
C PRO A 273 -16.31 1.68 -26.47
N GLY A 274 -16.91 0.84 -27.32
CA GLY A 274 -18.22 1.08 -27.96
C GLY A 274 -18.20 1.15 -29.50
N GLU A 275 -17.05 1.28 -30.15
CA GLU A 275 -16.92 1.08 -31.59
C GLU A 275 -16.74 -0.43 -31.89
N VAL A 276 -17.43 -0.93 -32.91
CA VAL A 276 -17.42 -2.37 -33.26
C VAL A 276 -16.10 -2.70 -33.93
N GLU A 277 -15.34 -3.63 -33.33
CA GLU A 277 -14.15 -4.22 -33.94
C GLU A 277 -14.51 -4.86 -35.29
N GLY A 278 -14.04 -4.26 -36.37
CA GLY A 278 -14.23 -4.76 -37.71
C GLY A 278 -13.10 -4.28 -38.60
N LEU A 279 -12.39 -5.24 -39.20
CA LEU A 279 -11.49 -5.06 -40.32
C LEU A 279 -12.09 -4.05 -41.31
N ALA A 280 -11.53 -2.83 -41.32
CA ALA A 280 -11.79 -1.73 -42.25
C ALA A 280 -13.12 -1.84 -43.03
N THR A 281 -14.23 -1.38 -42.44
CA THR A 281 -15.37 -0.95 -43.25
C THR A 281 -14.99 0.34 -43.95
N THR A 282 -14.41 0.19 -45.14
CA THR A 282 -14.45 1.23 -46.16
C THR A 282 -15.91 1.58 -46.42
N GLU A 283 -16.44 2.67 -45.86
CA GLU A 283 -17.48 3.53 -46.46
C GLU A 283 -17.51 4.87 -45.68
N GLY A 284 -16.78 5.86 -46.19
CA GLY A 284 -16.76 7.25 -45.73
C GLY A 284 -16.08 8.14 -46.78
N PRO A 285 -16.70 9.24 -47.24
CA PRO A 285 -16.40 9.83 -48.55
C PRO A 285 -15.30 10.90 -48.46
N ALA A 286 -14.03 10.50 -48.53
CA ALA A 286 -12.93 11.41 -48.91
C ALA A 286 -11.63 10.68 -49.24
N GLY A 287 -11.30 10.61 -50.54
CA GLY A 287 -9.91 10.48 -51.02
C GLY A 287 -9.38 9.05 -51.25
N PRO A 288 -8.84 8.72 -52.46
CA PRO A 288 -8.24 7.43 -52.72
C PRO A 288 -6.78 7.43 -52.25
N ALA A 289 -6.52 7.13 -50.98
CA ALA A 289 -5.19 6.69 -50.56
C ALA A 289 -5.06 5.19 -50.87
N PRO A 290 -4.05 4.74 -51.65
CA PRO A 290 -3.94 3.33 -52.00
C PRO A 290 -3.61 2.51 -50.75
N PRO A 291 -4.25 1.33 -50.56
CA PRO A 291 -3.98 0.48 -49.41
C PRO A 291 -2.52 0.01 -49.44
N GLN A 292 -1.76 0.32 -48.39
CA GLN A 292 -0.43 -0.25 -48.20
C GLN A 292 -0.58 -1.76 -48.00
N LYS A 293 -0.29 -2.52 -49.06
CA LYS A 293 -0.34 -3.98 -49.03
C LYS A 293 0.75 -4.45 -48.07
N SER A 294 0.35 -5.26 -47.08
CA SER A 294 1.28 -5.85 -46.11
C SER A 294 2.51 -6.45 -46.82
N ARG A 295 3.70 -6.28 -46.24
CA ARG A 295 4.98 -6.82 -46.79
C ARG A 295 4.90 -8.30 -47.20
N ALA A 296 4.05 -9.09 -46.52
CA ALA A 296 3.80 -10.49 -46.84
C ALA A 296 3.00 -10.68 -48.15
N GLN A 297 2.00 -9.84 -48.40
CA GLN A 297 1.22 -9.86 -49.64
C GLN A 297 2.05 -9.37 -50.83
N GLU A 298 2.96 -8.42 -50.62
CA GLU A 298 3.86 -7.96 -51.67
C GLU A 298 4.87 -9.06 -52.08
N LYS A 299 5.42 -9.79 -51.11
CA LYS A 299 6.26 -10.98 -51.38
C LYS A 299 5.50 -12.05 -52.16
N ARG A 300 4.28 -12.40 -51.74
CA ARG A 300 3.44 -13.38 -52.47
C ARG A 300 3.13 -12.91 -53.90
N LYS A 301 2.88 -11.61 -54.10
CA LYS A 301 2.61 -11.05 -55.44
C LYS A 301 3.84 -11.13 -56.34
N ARG A 302 5.03 -10.81 -55.82
CA ARG A 302 6.30 -10.91 -56.56
C ARG A 302 6.59 -12.36 -56.96
N GLU A 303 6.36 -13.31 -56.06
CA GLU A 303 6.56 -14.75 -56.33
C GLU A 303 5.57 -15.28 -57.39
N ILE A 304 4.31 -14.84 -57.36
CA ILE A 304 3.29 -15.19 -58.37
C ILE A 304 3.67 -14.60 -59.74
N GLU A 305 4.18 -13.38 -59.78
CA GLU A 305 4.58 -12.70 -61.00
C GLU A 305 5.85 -13.32 -61.61
N GLU A 306 6.83 -13.68 -60.79
CA GLU A 306 8.01 -14.45 -61.22
C GLU A 306 7.61 -15.82 -61.76
N ARG A 307 6.70 -16.53 -61.08
CA ARG A 307 6.16 -17.82 -61.55
C ARG A 307 5.43 -17.66 -62.89
N ARG A 308 4.66 -16.59 -63.07
CA ARG A 308 3.96 -16.27 -64.32
C ARG A 308 4.95 -15.97 -65.45
N ARG A 309 6.00 -15.19 -65.17
CA ARG A 309 7.08 -14.88 -66.13
C ARG A 309 7.85 -16.13 -66.56
N LEU A 310 8.08 -17.05 -65.62
CA LEU A 310 8.75 -18.33 -65.89
C LEU A 310 7.87 -19.24 -66.77
N LEU A 311 6.55 -19.26 -66.53
CA LEU A 311 5.59 -19.96 -67.38
C LEU A 311 5.49 -19.34 -68.78
N GLU A 312 5.55 -18.02 -68.89
CA GLU A 312 5.53 -17.31 -70.18
C GLU A 312 6.83 -17.53 -70.98
N ALA A 313 7.99 -17.54 -70.32
CA ALA A 313 9.26 -17.92 -70.93
C ALA A 313 9.24 -19.38 -71.43
N LYS A 314 8.67 -20.30 -70.64
CA LYS A 314 8.45 -21.70 -71.06
C LYS A 314 7.50 -21.80 -72.25
N ARG A 315 6.40 -21.04 -72.27
CA ARG A 315 5.47 -20.96 -73.40
C ARG A 315 6.14 -20.41 -74.65
N ARG A 316 6.98 -19.38 -74.53
CA ARG A 316 7.73 -18.80 -75.65
C ARG A 316 8.78 -19.77 -76.23
N LYS A 317 9.44 -20.55 -75.37
CA LYS A 317 10.36 -21.62 -75.80
C LYS A 317 9.64 -22.83 -76.43
N LYS A 318 8.43 -23.12 -75.97
CA LYS A 318 7.56 -24.13 -76.60
C LYS A 318 6.98 -23.65 -77.94
N ALA A 319 6.71 -22.34 -78.08
CA ALA A 319 6.28 -21.74 -79.34
C ALA A 319 7.41 -21.71 -80.39
N SER A 320 8.67 -21.52 -79.99
CA SER A 320 9.81 -21.58 -80.92
C SER A 320 10.16 -23.00 -81.39
N THR A 321 9.64 -24.04 -80.73
CA THR A 321 9.82 -25.45 -81.09
C THR A 321 8.65 -26.02 -81.91
N ALA A 322 7.67 -25.18 -82.27
CA ALA A 322 6.50 -25.58 -83.05
C ALA A 322 6.64 -25.40 -84.58
N ASN A 323 7.84 -25.08 -85.10
CA ASN A 323 8.12 -25.01 -86.54
C ASN A 323 9.00 -26.19 -87.00
N THR A 324 8.51 -27.42 -86.87
CA THR A 324 9.08 -28.60 -87.54
C THR A 324 7.95 -29.61 -87.79
N PRO A 325 7.72 -30.09 -89.02
CA PRO A 325 6.59 -30.97 -89.32
C PRO A 325 6.84 -32.41 -88.86
N GLU A 326 5.75 -33.03 -88.41
CA GLU A 326 5.53 -34.40 -87.92
C GLU A 326 6.12 -35.53 -88.81
N PRO A 327 6.23 -36.77 -88.30
CA PRO A 327 5.18 -37.72 -88.67
C PRO A 327 4.68 -38.65 -87.55
N SER A 328 3.35 -38.74 -87.47
CA SER A 328 2.49 -39.92 -87.31
C SER A 328 2.85 -41.03 -86.30
N GLY A 329 1.94 -41.25 -85.33
CA GLY A 329 1.87 -42.50 -84.57
C GLY A 329 0.85 -42.46 -83.43
N ASP A 330 -0.42 -42.70 -83.80
CA ASP A 330 -1.50 -43.36 -83.06
C ASP A 330 -2.02 -42.83 -81.70
N PHE A 331 -3.32 -42.58 -81.75
CA PHE A 331 -4.31 -42.39 -80.70
C PHE A 331 -4.22 -43.38 -79.53
N GLU A 332 -4.33 -42.85 -78.30
CA GLU A 332 -5.35 -43.27 -77.31
C GLU A 332 -5.41 -42.24 -76.16
N THR A 333 -6.62 -41.74 -75.85
CA THR A 333 -6.94 -40.91 -74.68
C THR A 333 -8.36 -41.29 -74.22
N PRO A 334 -8.86 -40.83 -73.06
CA PRO A 334 -8.29 -40.86 -71.71
C PRO A 334 -9.38 -41.21 -70.66
N VAL A 335 -9.03 -41.52 -69.40
CA VAL A 335 -9.94 -41.23 -68.27
C VAL A 335 -9.12 -40.90 -67.01
N PHE A 336 -9.09 -39.62 -66.63
CA PHE A 336 -8.76 -39.18 -65.27
C PHE A 336 -9.98 -38.40 -64.76
N SER A 337 -10.80 -39.07 -63.96
CA SER A 337 -12.01 -38.53 -63.33
C SER A 337 -11.66 -37.89 -61.99
N MET A 338 -12.12 -36.65 -61.78
CA MET A 338 -12.25 -36.04 -60.45
C MET A 338 -13.24 -36.82 -59.58
N PRO A 339 -13.08 -36.88 -58.25
CA PRO A 339 -14.18 -37.14 -57.35
C PRO A 339 -14.74 -35.81 -56.82
N MET A 340 -16.05 -35.63 -56.96
CA MET A 340 -16.88 -34.69 -56.22
C MET A 340 -17.41 -35.38 -54.95
N ASP A 341 -17.62 -34.57 -53.91
CA ASP A 341 -18.24 -34.92 -52.63
C ASP A 341 -19.71 -35.37 -52.78
N ASP A 342 -20.17 -36.31 -51.94
CA ASP A 342 -21.35 -36.16 -51.06
C ASP A 342 -21.70 -37.47 -50.30
N ASP A 343 -22.14 -37.28 -49.05
CA ASP A 343 -22.97 -38.09 -48.15
C ASP A 343 -22.45 -39.34 -47.36
N GLU A 344 -22.49 -39.15 -46.03
CA GLU A 344 -22.46 -40.00 -44.80
C GLU A 344 -22.97 -41.47 -44.82
N PRO A 345 -22.93 -42.25 -43.69
CA PRO A 345 -22.13 -42.18 -42.44
C PRO A 345 -21.53 -43.54 -41.95
N GLY A 346 -20.54 -43.46 -41.04
CA GLY A 346 -20.18 -44.50 -40.04
C GLY A 346 -19.07 -45.50 -40.44
N PRO A 347 -18.02 -45.68 -39.62
CA PRO A 347 -18.08 -46.77 -38.62
C PRO A 347 -17.29 -46.49 -37.31
N PRO A 348 -17.54 -47.24 -36.23
CA PRO A 348 -16.71 -47.21 -35.03
C PRO A 348 -15.50 -48.15 -35.19
N PRO A 349 -14.37 -47.85 -34.53
CA PRO A 349 -13.58 -48.94 -33.96
C PRO A 349 -13.12 -48.66 -32.52
N PRO A 350 -13.29 -49.59 -31.58
CA PRO A 350 -12.57 -49.60 -30.32
C PRO A 350 -11.29 -50.46 -30.39
N ASP A 351 -10.49 -50.26 -29.35
CA ASP A 351 -9.45 -51.15 -28.79
C ASP A 351 -7.99 -51.04 -29.28
N LYS A 352 -7.27 -50.22 -28.51
CA LYS A 352 -5.82 -50.26 -28.25
C LYS A 352 -5.43 -51.64 -27.64
N PRO A 353 -4.16 -52.13 -27.69
CA PRO A 353 -3.15 -51.59 -26.77
C PRO A 353 -1.67 -51.60 -27.22
N ALA A 354 -0.97 -50.61 -26.64
CA ALA A 354 0.40 -50.64 -26.12
C ALA A 354 1.60 -50.74 -27.08
N ARG A 355 2.28 -49.60 -27.28
CA ARG A 355 3.75 -49.55 -27.41
C ARG A 355 4.32 -48.41 -26.57
N LYS A 356 5.28 -48.76 -25.71
CA LYS A 356 5.99 -47.91 -24.75
C LYS A 356 6.70 -46.74 -25.45
N VAL A 357 6.53 -45.53 -24.93
CA VAL A 357 7.32 -44.35 -25.30
C VAL A 357 8.29 -44.06 -24.17
N ALA A 358 9.58 -44.19 -24.47
CA ALA A 358 10.63 -43.49 -23.75
C ALA A 358 10.86 -42.17 -24.50
N SER A 359 10.62 -41.04 -23.83
CA SER A 359 11.15 -39.75 -24.26
C SER A 359 11.30 -38.86 -23.03
N ALA A 360 12.57 -38.63 -22.66
CA ALA A 360 12.96 -37.63 -21.70
C ALA A 360 12.57 -36.25 -22.24
N SER A 361 11.64 -35.57 -21.57
CA SER A 361 11.46 -34.13 -21.68
C SER A 361 12.34 -33.47 -20.64
N SER A 362 13.34 -32.73 -21.09
CA SER A 362 14.15 -31.82 -20.28
C SER A 362 13.26 -30.71 -19.72
N ASP A 363 12.84 -30.87 -18.47
CA ASP A 363 12.12 -29.84 -17.74
C ASP A 363 13.14 -28.81 -17.21
N PRO A 364 13.08 -27.54 -17.67
CA PRO A 364 14.01 -26.50 -17.22
C PRO A 364 13.89 -26.19 -15.72
N PHE A 365 12.77 -26.54 -15.08
CA PHE A 365 12.57 -26.32 -13.65
C PHE A 365 13.26 -27.36 -12.77
N ALA A 366 13.37 -28.62 -13.23
CA ALA A 366 14.06 -29.68 -12.49
C ALA A 366 15.57 -29.41 -12.33
N ALA A 367 16.18 -28.69 -13.28
CA ALA A 367 17.59 -28.27 -13.20
C ALA A 367 17.81 -27.14 -12.18
N LEU A 368 16.82 -26.27 -11.96
CA LEU A 368 16.86 -25.19 -10.97
C LEU A 368 16.68 -25.72 -9.55
N GLU A 369 15.79 -26.71 -9.38
CA GLU A 369 15.53 -27.32 -8.07
C GLU A 369 16.75 -28.14 -7.57
N ALA A 370 17.44 -28.84 -8.46
CA ALA A 370 18.70 -29.52 -8.13
C ALA A 370 19.83 -28.55 -7.74
N ARG A 371 19.86 -27.34 -8.33
CA ARG A 371 20.83 -26.29 -7.99
C ARG A 371 20.56 -25.64 -6.63
N ALA A 372 19.29 -25.44 -6.29
CA ALA A 372 18.87 -24.92 -4.99
C ALA A 372 19.11 -25.95 -3.86
N ALA A 373 19.02 -27.24 -4.15
CA ALA A 373 19.31 -28.30 -3.20
C ALA A 373 20.83 -28.45 -2.89
N SER A 374 21.71 -28.06 -3.82
CA SER A 374 23.18 -28.19 -3.62
C SER A 374 23.83 -27.10 -2.76
N ASP A 375 23.12 -26.00 -2.45
CA ASP A 375 23.69 -24.86 -1.72
C ASP A 375 23.54 -24.94 -0.18
N LYS A 376 22.92 -26.00 0.35
CA LYS A 376 22.79 -26.24 1.80
C LYS A 376 23.93 -27.09 2.39
N GLY A 377 25.15 -26.95 1.86
CA GLY A 377 26.24 -27.84 2.23
C GLY A 377 27.64 -27.26 2.05
N LYS A 378 27.96 -26.12 2.68
CA LYS A 378 29.33 -25.80 3.13
C LYS A 378 29.32 -24.57 4.06
N ALA A 379 29.45 -24.83 5.36
CA ALA A 379 29.85 -23.83 6.33
C ALA A 379 31.28 -23.37 5.99
N GLN A 380 31.39 -22.19 5.37
CA GLN A 380 32.66 -21.51 5.14
C GLN A 380 32.69 -20.24 5.99
N GLN A 381 33.82 -20.03 6.66
CA GLN A 381 34.00 -19.19 7.84
C GLN A 381 33.57 -17.71 7.65
N PRO A 382 33.08 -17.04 8.70
CA PRO A 382 32.55 -15.67 8.64
C PRO A 382 33.62 -14.57 8.42
N ALA A 383 34.90 -14.93 8.31
CA ALA A 383 35.98 -13.96 8.22
C ALA A 383 36.02 -13.18 6.90
N LYS A 384 35.55 -13.75 5.78
CA LYS A 384 35.58 -13.06 4.47
C LYS A 384 34.50 -11.98 4.34
N ALA A 385 33.29 -12.24 4.83
CA ALA A 385 32.20 -11.27 4.76
C ALA A 385 32.47 -10.02 5.62
N VAL A 386 33.20 -10.17 6.74
CA VAL A 386 33.63 -9.05 7.57
C VAL A 386 34.73 -8.25 6.87
N GLN A 387 35.69 -8.92 6.21
CA GLN A 387 36.73 -8.24 5.44
C GLN A 387 36.19 -7.47 4.23
N ASP A 388 35.15 -7.98 3.56
CA ASP A 388 34.50 -7.29 2.44
C ASP A 388 33.74 -6.05 2.92
N ALA A 389 33.10 -6.12 4.10
CA ALA A 389 32.44 -4.97 4.72
C ALA A 389 33.45 -3.90 5.17
N ASP A 390 34.57 -4.31 5.77
CA ASP A 390 35.64 -3.40 6.19
C ASP A 390 36.30 -2.71 4.99
N ALA A 391 36.51 -3.45 3.89
CA ALA A 391 37.04 -2.90 2.64
C ALA A 391 36.08 -1.87 2.00
N PHE A 392 34.77 -2.14 2.05
CA PHE A 392 33.75 -1.21 1.58
C PHE A 392 33.74 0.07 2.41
N LEU A 393 33.78 -0.02 3.74
CA LEU A 393 33.81 1.15 4.62
C LEU A 393 35.07 1.99 4.42
N ALA A 394 36.23 1.37 4.22
CA ALA A 394 37.48 2.08 3.91
C ALA A 394 37.40 2.83 2.57
N SER A 395 36.74 2.26 1.55
CA SER A 395 36.53 2.92 0.26
C SER A 395 35.59 4.13 0.39
N LEU A 396 34.56 4.02 1.22
CA LEU A 396 33.59 5.08 1.47
C LEU A 396 34.22 6.24 2.25
N GLU A 397 35.11 5.96 3.20
CA GLU A 397 35.88 6.98 3.92
C GLU A 397 36.77 7.78 2.97
N GLN A 398 37.46 7.11 2.04
CA GLN A 398 38.30 7.77 1.04
C GLN A 398 37.50 8.67 0.10
N ASP A 399 36.30 8.24 -0.31
CA ASP A 399 35.40 9.04 -1.14
C ASP A 399 34.83 10.26 -0.40
N MET A 400 34.59 10.13 0.90
CA MET A 400 34.14 11.26 1.73
C MET A 400 35.26 12.27 1.99
N ILE A 401 36.50 11.80 2.13
CA ILE A 401 37.68 12.67 2.27
C ILE A 401 38.01 13.36 0.94
N SER A 402 37.84 12.68 -0.20
CA SER A 402 38.08 13.26 -1.53
C SER A 402 37.05 14.35 -1.87
N LYS A 403 35.77 14.13 -1.53
CA LYS A 403 34.71 15.14 -1.69
C LYS A 403 34.84 16.36 -0.76
N ARG A 404 35.53 16.23 0.37
CA ARG A 404 35.81 17.36 1.30
C ARG A 404 36.98 18.24 0.90
N LYS A 405 37.76 17.88 -0.12
CA LYS A 405 38.94 18.63 -0.60
C LYS A 405 38.68 19.48 -1.85
N ILE A 406 37.41 19.68 -2.24
CA ILE A 406 37.00 20.58 -3.32
C ILE A 406 36.39 21.84 -2.71
#